data_AF-A0A2S2KP90-F1
#
_entry.id   AF-A0A2S2KP90-F1
#
_cell.length_a   1.000
_cell.length_b   1.000
_cell.length_c   1.000
_cell.angle_alpha   90.00
_cell.angle_beta   90.00
_cell.angle_gamma   90.00
#
_symmetry.space_group_name_H-M   'P 1'
#
loop_
_entity.id
_entity.type
_entity.pdbx_description
1 polymer ?
#
loop_
_entity_poly.entity_id
_entity_poly.type
_entity_poly.pdbx_seq_one_letter_code
_entity_poly.pdbx_strand_id
1 'polypeptide(L)' 'MVKKGTIEEIFSKALFADEPKEYRISYRDFQRIKETSLPEFLVRSNNFQTIPISRIKSIKKSNTILFEKN' A
#
# COMPACT_ATOMS: atom_id res chain seq x y z
N MET A 1 1.22 15.87 11.43
CA MET A 1 0.65 14.53 11.74
C MET A 1 -0.36 14.15 10.64
N VAL A 2 0.11 13.74 9.44
CA VAL A 2 -0.80 13.63 8.26
C VAL A 2 -0.47 12.46 7.30
N LYS A 3 0.21 11.40 7.73
CA LYS A 3 0.64 10.32 6.80
C LYS A 3 -0.06 8.96 6.97
N LYS A 4 -0.70 8.69 8.12
CA LYS A 4 -1.34 7.38 8.37
C LYS A 4 -2.76 7.32 7.78
N GLY A 5 -3.56 8.37 8.02
CA GLY A 5 -4.94 8.45 7.54
C GLY A 5 -5.08 8.39 6.01
N THR A 6 -4.17 8.98 5.25
CA THR A 6 -4.20 8.93 3.77
C THR A 6 -4.05 7.51 3.24
N ILE A 7 -3.15 6.71 3.81
CA ILE A 7 -2.96 5.32 3.36
C ILE A 7 -4.17 4.47 3.77
N GLU A 8 -4.70 4.67 4.98
CA GLU A 8 -5.90 3.99 5.46
C GLU A 8 -7.11 4.30 4.58
N GLU A 9 -7.28 5.55 4.15
CA GLU A 9 -8.34 5.97 3.22
C GLU A 9 -8.18 5.35 1.82
N ILE A 10 -6.96 5.34 1.27
CA ILE A 10 -6.67 4.70 -0.02
C ILE A 10 -6.99 3.20 0.05
N PHE A 11 -6.60 2.53 1.12
CA PHE A 11 -6.84 1.10 1.30
C PHE A 11 -8.33 0.81 1.48
N SER A 12 -9.04 1.63 2.24
CA SER A 12 -10.50 1.52 2.39
C SER A 12 -11.18 1.64 1.02
N LYS A 13 -10.86 2.67 0.24
CA LYS A 13 -11.42 2.85 -1.10
C LYS A 13 -11.08 1.67 -2.02
N ALA A 14 -9.83 1.19 -1.98
CA ALA A 14 -9.37 0.06 -2.77
C ALA A 14 -10.06 -1.27 -2.43
N LEU A 15 -10.50 -1.45 -1.18
CA LEU A 15 -11.15 -2.68 -0.72
C LEU A 15 -12.67 -2.67 -0.88
N PHE A 16 -13.30 -1.50 -0.74
CA PHE A 16 -14.76 -1.40 -0.67
C PHE A 16 -15.40 -0.71 -1.88
N ALA A 17 -14.65 0.08 -2.65
CA ALA A 17 -15.19 0.90 -3.73
C ALA A 17 -14.52 0.69 -5.10
N ASP A 18 -13.36 0.05 -5.15
CA ASP A 18 -12.58 -0.19 -6.37
C ASP A 18 -12.11 -1.67 -6.44
N GLU A 19 -11.47 -2.04 -7.55
CA GLU A 19 -10.83 -3.35 -7.70
C GLU A 19 -9.43 -3.34 -7.05
N PRO A 20 -9.20 -4.06 -5.94
CA PRO A 20 -7.93 -4.02 -5.19
C PRO A 20 -6.72 -4.49 -6.00
N LYS A 21 -6.93 -5.29 -7.05
CA LYS A 21 -5.85 -5.76 -7.94
C LYS A 21 -5.26 -4.64 -8.80
N GLU A 22 -5.97 -3.54 -9.02
CA GLU A 22 -5.47 -2.37 -9.74
C GLU A 22 -4.47 -1.53 -8.94
N TYR A 23 -4.42 -1.75 -7.62
CA TYR A 23 -3.55 -1.02 -6.71
C TYR A 23 -2.20 -1.74 -6.57
N ARG A 24 -1.11 -1.00 -6.81
CA ARG A 24 0.27 -1.43 -6.64
C ARG A 24 0.87 -0.76 -5.41
N ILE A 25 1.32 -1.58 -4.46
CA ILE A 25 1.94 -1.16 -3.21
C ILE A 25 3.45 -1.39 -3.31
N SER A 26 4.21 -0.30 -3.24
CA SER A 26 5.66 -0.35 -3.09
C SER A 26 6.04 -0.18 -1.63
N TYR A 27 6.76 -1.14 -1.07
CA TYR A 27 7.14 -1.15 0.34
C TYR A 27 8.58 -1.63 0.55
N ARG A 28 9.18 -1.22 1.67
CA ARG A 28 10.51 -1.68 2.07
C ARG A 28 10.40 -3.00 2.83
N ASP A 29 10.91 -4.06 2.22
CA ASP A 29 11.08 -5.39 2.80
C ASP A 29 12.58 -5.61 3.06
N PHE A 30 12.98 -5.61 4.33
CA PHE A 30 14.40 -5.60 4.73
C PHE A 30 15.19 -4.46 4.05
N GLN A 31 16.15 -4.81 3.17
CA GLN A 31 16.97 -3.87 2.39
C GLN A 31 16.51 -3.70 0.95
N ARG A 32 15.39 -4.30 0.55
CA ARG A 32 14.86 -4.22 -0.82
C ARG A 32 13.52 -3.49 -0.85
N ILE A 33 13.28 -2.76 -1.92
CA ILE A 33 11.95 -2.23 -2.22
C ILE A 33 11.25 -3.28 -3.10
N LYS A 34 10.09 -3.74 -2.66
CA LYS A 34 9.24 -4.67 -3.40
C LYS A 34 7.97 -3.94 -3.81
N GLU A 35 7.49 -4.25 -5.02
CA GLU A 35 6.19 -3.81 -5.51
C GLU A 35 5.30 -5.04 -5.68
N THR A 36 4.07 -4.97 -5.18
CA THR A 36 3.06 -6.02 -5.39
C THR A 36 1.65 -5.42 -5.42
N SER A 37 0.64 -6.22 -5.73
CA SER A 37 -0.75 -5.77 -5.67
C SER A 37 -1.22 -5.60 -4.22
N LEU A 38 -2.23 -4.76 -3.98
CA LEU A 38 -2.81 -4.61 -2.64
C LEU A 38 -3.22 -5.93 -1.97
N PRO A 39 -3.96 -6.86 -2.63
CA PRO A 39 -4.37 -8.10 -1.98
C PRO A 39 -3.16 -8.97 -1.62
N GLU A 40 -2.13 -9.04 -2.48
CA GLU A 40 -0.92 -9.79 -2.17
C GLU A 40 -0.12 -9.13 -1.04
N PHE A 41 -0.09 -7.80 -0.99
CA PHE A 41 0.52 -7.06 0.11
C PHE A 41 -0.18 -7.35 1.43
N LEU A 42 -1.51 -7.40 1.48
CA LEU A 42 -2.27 -7.70 2.70
C LEU A 42 -1.97 -9.11 3.22
N VAL A 43 -1.87 -10.09 2.32
CA VAL A 43 -1.45 -11.46 2.66
C VAL A 43 -0.02 -11.49 3.20
N ARG A 44 0.95 -10.89 2.49
CA ARG A 44 2.37 -10.88 2.90
C ARG A 44 2.62 -10.10 4.18
N SER A 45 1.89 -9.00 4.38
CA SER A 45 2.01 -8.16 5.57
C SER A 45 1.29 -8.75 6.78
N ASN A 46 0.52 -9.83 6.60
CA ASN A 46 -0.38 -10.39 7.60
C ASN A 46 -1.27 -9.32 8.22
N ASN A 47 -2.02 -8.58 7.38
CA ASN A 47 -2.79 -7.40 7.79
C ASN A 47 -1.95 -6.39 8.60
N PHE A 48 -0.80 -6.01 8.05
CA PHE A 48 0.17 -5.07 8.63
C PHE A 48 0.89 -5.50 9.91
N GLN A 49 0.68 -6.72 10.41
CA GLN A 49 1.41 -7.22 11.58
C GLN A 49 2.89 -7.45 11.30
N THR A 50 3.21 -7.98 10.12
CA THR A 50 4.60 -8.26 9.71
C THR A 50 5.22 -7.06 8.99
N ILE A 51 4.43 -6.33 8.18
CA ILE A 51 4.91 -5.19 7.40
C ILE A 51 4.01 -3.98 7.72
N PRO A 52 4.44 -3.08 8.61
CA PRO A 52 3.62 -1.96 9.02
C PRO A 52 3.46 -0.93 7.89
N ILE A 53 2.34 -0.23 7.91
CA ILE A 53 1.97 0.84 6.94
C ILE A 53 3.11 1.87 6.76
N SER A 54 3.87 2.14 7.83
CA SER A 54 5.04 3.02 7.81
C SER A 54 6.15 2.63 6.82
N ARG A 55 6.22 1.35 6.41
CA ARG A 55 7.17 0.80 5.43
C ARG A 55 6.72 0.97 3.98
N ILE A 56 5.48 1.38 3.75
CA ILE A 56 4.98 1.71 2.42
C ILE A 56 5.68 2.98 1.94
N LYS A 57 6.24 2.89 0.74
CA LYS A 57 6.97 3.96 0.05
C LYS A 57 6.10 4.66 -0.97
N SER A 58 5.30 3.91 -1.74
CA SER A 58 4.33 4.51 -2.65
C SER A 58 3.15 3.58 -2.92
N ILE A 59 2.03 4.17 -3.33
CA ILE A 59 0.82 3.48 -3.77
C ILE A 59 0.45 4.04 -5.12
N LYS A 60 0.28 3.17 -6.10
CA LYS A 60 -0.15 3.51 -7.46
C LYS A 60 -1.45 2.79 -7.77
N LYS A 61 -2.31 3.42 -8.56
CA LYS A 61 -3.46 2.78 -9.19
C LYS A 61 -3.33 2.96 -10.69
N SER A 62 -3.17 1.87 -11.44
CA SER A 62 -2.83 1.90 -12.86
C SER A 62 -1.66 2.86 -13.16
N ASN A 63 -1.92 4.07 -13.65
CA ASN A 63 -0.89 5.06 -14.01
C ASN A 63 -0.85 6.29 -13.09
N THR A 64 -1.63 6.30 -12.00
CA THR A 64 -1.72 7.43 -11.06
C THR A 64 -1.06 7.08 -9.74
N ILE A 65 -0.17 7.95 -9.27
CA ILE A 65 0.42 7.84 -7.94
C ILE A 65 -0.57 8.43 -6.94
N LEU A 66 -1.11 7.59 -6.05
CA LEU A 66 -2.05 8.00 -5.01
C LEU A 66 -1.34 8.43 -3.72
N PHE A 67 -0.16 7.85 -3.48
CA PHE A 67 0.66 8.18 -2.33
C PHE A 67 2.14 7.98 -2.66
N GLU A 68 2.97 8.88 -2.20
CA GLU A 68 4.42 8.72 -2.21
C GLU A 68 5.04 9.32 -0.95
N LYS A 69 5.95 8.55 -0.35
CA LYS A 69 6.71 8.93 0.83
C LYS A 69 8.14 9.23 0.43
N ASN A 70 8.42 10.51 0.25
CA ASN A 70 9.79 11.05 0.19
C ASN A 70 10.55 10.61 1.46
#